data_AF-A0A3N4NE07-F1
#
_entry.id   AF-A0A3N4NE07-F1
#
_cell.length_a   1.000
_cell.length_b   1.000
_cell.length_c   1.000
_cell.angle_alpha   90.00
_cell.angle_beta   90.00
_cell.angle_gamma   90.00
#
_symmetry.space_group_name_H-M   'P 1'
#
loop_
_entity.id
_entity.type
_entity.pdbx_description
1 polymer ?
#
loop_
_entity_poly.entity_id
_entity_poly.type
_entity_poly.pdbx_seq_one_letter_code
_entity_poly.pdbx_strand_id
1 'polypeptide(L)'
;MKNFIKSLKHLPKIWAALSYSALLVFSLFLFFGRSIPEIRIASLLKVFPDFYKHVSNFSLTLIVFVSIGYIGLMVGLKLKHITIIGIVFGIINMIFEFFISILNTPDKTDAVYGVSSVILGLLFLYTVKKSGLQKNKL
;
A
#
# COMPACT_ATOMS: atom_id res chain seq x y z
N MET A 1 4.63 -22.64 11.17
CA MET A 1 3.59 -22.25 10.19
C MET A 1 2.18 -22.67 10.59
N LYS A 2 1.93 -23.95 10.96
CA LYS A 2 0.60 -24.46 11.33
C LYS A 2 -0.10 -23.67 12.47
N ASN A 3 0.66 -23.23 13.47
CA ASN A 3 0.13 -22.45 14.61
C ASN A 3 -0.30 -21.03 14.22
N PHE A 4 0.38 -20.40 13.26
CA PHE A 4 0.01 -19.08 12.77
C PHE A 4 -1.29 -19.13 11.95
N ILE A 5 -1.45 -20.14 11.09
CA ILE A 5 -2.68 -20.28 10.30
C ILE A 5 -3.90 -20.49 11.21
N LYS A 6 -3.75 -21.25 12.31
CA LYS A 6 -4.81 -21.44 13.30
C LYS A 6 -5.17 -20.17 14.08
N SER A 7 -4.25 -19.21 14.23
CA SER A 7 -4.55 -17.95 14.93
C SER A 7 -5.32 -16.94 14.06
N LEU A 8 -5.40 -17.17 12.74
CA LEU A 8 -6.15 -16.30 11.84
C LEU A 8 -7.65 -16.51 11.99
N LYS A 9 -8.40 -15.42 12.15
CA LYS A 9 -9.87 -15.43 12.18
C LYS A 9 -10.48 -15.63 10.78
N HIS A 10 -9.80 -15.11 9.76
CA HIS A 10 -10.22 -15.20 8.38
C HIS A 10 -9.06 -15.63 7.47
N LEU A 11 -9.39 -16.39 6.44
CA LEU A 11 -8.48 -16.70 5.34
C LEU A 11 -8.91 -15.91 4.10
N PRO A 12 -7.97 -15.47 3.26
CA PRO A 12 -8.32 -14.85 2.00
C PRO A 12 -8.86 -15.89 1.01
N LYS A 13 -9.80 -15.46 0.17
CA LYS A 13 -10.18 -16.18 -1.05
C LYS A 13 -9.03 -16.08 -2.06
N ILE A 14 -8.99 -17.00 -3.01
CA ILE A 14 -7.90 -17.07 -4.00
C ILE A 14 -7.74 -15.76 -4.77
N TRP A 15 -8.83 -15.14 -5.21
CA TRP A 15 -8.77 -13.87 -5.94
C TRP A 15 -8.19 -12.75 -5.06
N ALA A 16 -8.49 -12.73 -3.76
CA ALA A 16 -8.01 -11.71 -2.84
C ALA A 16 -6.50 -11.87 -2.57
N ALA A 17 -6.03 -13.12 -2.50
CA ALA A 17 -4.60 -13.43 -2.41
C ALA A 17 -3.86 -13.03 -3.70
N LEU A 18 -4.39 -13.42 -4.87
CA LEU A 18 -3.79 -13.07 -6.16
C LEU A 18 -3.78 -11.56 -6.39
N SER A 19 -4.88 -10.85 -6.08
CA SER A 19 -4.93 -9.40 -6.22
C SER A 19 -3.99 -8.68 -5.27
N TYR A 20 -3.80 -9.20 -4.05
CA TYR A 20 -2.84 -8.67 -3.09
C TYR A 20 -1.41 -8.85 -3.61
N SER A 21 -1.05 -10.06 -4.04
CA SER A 21 0.27 -10.35 -4.61
C SER A 21 0.53 -9.51 -5.86
N ALA A 22 -0.45 -9.38 -6.76
CA ALA A 22 -0.34 -8.55 -7.95
C ALA A 22 -0.11 -7.07 -7.58
N LEU A 23 -0.86 -6.54 -6.60
CA LEU A 23 -0.68 -5.17 -6.12
C LEU A 23 0.72 -4.95 -5.54
N LEU A 24 1.25 -5.90 -4.76
CA LEU A 24 2.61 -5.81 -4.23
C LEU A 24 3.68 -5.87 -5.33
N VAL A 25 3.57 -6.83 -6.26
CA VAL A 25 4.52 -6.95 -7.37
C VAL A 25 4.50 -5.70 -8.24
N PHE A 26 3.31 -5.18 -8.55
CA PHE A 26 3.17 -3.94 -9.29
C PHE A 26 3.77 -2.75 -8.54
N SER A 27 3.54 -2.64 -7.23
CA SER A 27 4.12 -1.58 -6.41
C SER A 27 5.64 -1.67 -6.34
N LEU A 28 6.21 -2.88 -6.25
CA LEU A 28 7.65 -3.10 -6.31
C LEU A 28 8.22 -2.76 -7.68
N PHE A 29 7.53 -3.14 -8.75
CA PHE A 29 7.91 -2.78 -10.12
C PHE A 29 7.98 -1.25 -10.29
N LEU A 30 6.96 -0.53 -9.81
CA LEU A 30 6.94 0.93 -9.80
C LEU A 30 8.09 1.52 -8.97
N PHE A 31 8.33 0.98 -7.77
CA PHE A 31 9.42 1.40 -6.90
C PHE A 31 10.79 1.26 -7.58
N PHE A 32 11.08 0.10 -8.17
CA PHE A 32 12.35 -0.14 -8.85
C PHE A 32 12.53 0.72 -10.10
N GLY A 33 11.44 1.13 -10.77
CA GLY A 33 11.53 2.03 -11.91
C GLY A 33 12.09 3.40 -11.57
N ARG A 34 12.15 3.80 -10.28
CA ARG A 34 12.92 4.97 -9.86
C ARG A 34 14.40 4.81 -10.22
N SER A 35 14.98 3.66 -9.89
CA SER A 35 16.42 3.39 -10.00
C SER A 35 16.81 2.70 -11.31
N ILE A 36 15.87 2.00 -11.97
CA ILE A 36 16.09 1.24 -13.19
C ILE A 36 15.27 1.88 -14.32
N PRO A 37 15.85 2.76 -15.16
CA PRO A 37 15.13 3.47 -16.21
C PRO A 37 14.47 2.56 -17.26
N GLU A 38 15.03 1.38 -17.52
CA GLU A 38 14.61 0.44 -18.56
C GLU A 38 13.22 -0.16 -18.29
N ILE A 39 12.80 -0.22 -17.03
CA ILE A 39 11.49 -0.75 -16.63
C ILE A 39 10.43 0.35 -16.50
N ARG A 40 10.76 1.60 -16.83
CA ARG A 40 9.81 2.71 -16.72
C ARG A 40 8.70 2.60 -17.75
N ILE A 41 7.48 2.92 -17.32
CA ILE A 41 6.31 2.93 -18.19
C ILE A 41 6.35 4.19 -19.06
N ALA A 42 6.80 4.07 -20.31
CA ALA A 42 6.98 5.21 -21.22
C ALA A 42 5.69 6.03 -21.43
N SER A 43 4.53 5.38 -21.54
CA SER A 43 3.25 6.07 -21.70
C SER A 43 2.89 6.93 -20.48
N LEU A 44 3.31 6.52 -19.27
CA LEU A 44 3.06 7.26 -18.05
C LEU A 44 3.92 8.53 -17.99
N LEU A 45 5.18 8.43 -18.43
CA LEU A 45 6.11 9.57 -18.50
C LEU A 45 5.67 10.65 -19.51
N LYS A 46 4.88 10.30 -20.54
CA LYS A 46 4.31 11.29 -21.47
C LYS A 46 3.26 12.19 -20.80
N VAL A 47 2.53 11.66 -19.82
CA VAL A 47 1.48 12.40 -19.10
C VAL A 47 2.02 13.01 -17.81
N PHE A 48 2.92 12.29 -17.13
CA PHE A 48 3.55 12.68 -15.86
C PHE A 48 5.08 12.52 -15.97
N PRO A 49 5.79 13.51 -16.53
CA PRO A 49 7.24 13.44 -16.75
C PRO A 49 8.05 13.18 -15.48
N ASP A 50 7.56 13.68 -14.34
CA ASP A 50 8.21 13.56 -13.04
C ASP A 50 7.71 12.38 -12.20
N PHE A 51 6.89 11.49 -12.76
CA PHE A 51 6.27 10.38 -12.00
C PHE A 51 7.26 9.57 -11.17
N TYR A 52 8.39 9.17 -11.77
CA TYR A 52 9.40 8.34 -11.11
C TYR A 52 10.23 9.09 -10.06
N LYS A 53 10.10 10.43 -9.93
CA LYS A 53 10.69 11.20 -8.82
C LYS A 53 9.92 11.00 -7.52
N HIS A 54 8.63 10.72 -7.57
CA HIS A 54 7.75 10.63 -6.39
C HIS A 54 7.20 9.22 -6.12
N VAL A 55 7.35 8.32 -7.11
CA VAL A 55 6.76 6.97 -7.05
C VAL A 55 7.23 6.12 -5.87
N SER A 56 8.42 6.39 -5.30
CA SER A 56 8.92 5.63 -4.16
C SER A 56 8.09 5.81 -2.90
N ASN A 57 7.66 7.04 -2.61
CA ASN A 57 6.80 7.34 -1.46
C ASN A 57 5.43 6.67 -1.61
N PHE A 58 4.86 6.75 -2.80
CA PHE A 58 3.64 6.02 -3.15
C PHE A 58 3.79 4.51 -2.96
N SER A 59 4.84 3.93 -3.55
CA SER A 59 5.01 2.47 -3.60
C SER A 59 5.31 1.88 -2.21
N LEU A 60 6.21 2.50 -1.45
CA LEU A 60 6.54 2.05 -0.10
C LEU A 60 5.35 2.18 0.84
N THR A 61 4.65 3.31 0.82
CA THR A 61 3.46 3.50 1.65
C THR A 61 2.37 2.49 1.27
N LEU A 62 2.12 2.25 -0.02
CA LEU A 62 1.16 1.26 -0.49
C LEU A 62 1.52 -0.16 0.00
N ILE A 63 2.77 -0.58 -0.18
CA ILE A 63 3.25 -1.91 0.22
C ILE A 63 3.07 -2.10 1.72
N VAL A 64 3.59 -1.19 2.53
CA VAL A 64 3.57 -1.32 4.00
C VAL A 64 2.14 -1.27 4.52
N PHE A 65 1.37 -0.26 4.10
CA PHE A 65 0.02 -0.06 4.59
C PHE A 65 -0.91 -1.21 4.21
N VAL A 66 -0.88 -1.66 2.95
CA VAL A 66 -1.71 -2.78 2.49
C VAL A 66 -1.28 -4.09 3.17
N SER A 67 0.01 -4.32 3.37
CA SER A 67 0.49 -5.53 4.06
C SER A 67 -0.02 -5.60 5.51
N ILE A 68 0.13 -4.50 6.26
CA ILE A 68 -0.38 -4.40 7.64
C ILE A 68 -1.90 -4.58 7.66
N GLY A 69 -2.61 -3.88 6.78
CA GLY A 69 -4.07 -3.94 6.71
C GLY A 69 -4.58 -5.34 6.33
N TYR A 70 -3.94 -6.00 5.37
CA TYR A 70 -4.33 -7.31 4.87
C TYR A 70 -4.15 -8.40 5.95
N ILE A 71 -2.99 -8.39 6.63
CA ILE A 71 -2.75 -9.28 7.78
C ILE A 71 -3.74 -8.96 8.90
N GLY A 72 -3.95 -7.68 9.20
CA GLY A 72 -4.92 -7.23 10.20
C GLY A 72 -6.34 -7.74 9.93
N LEU A 73 -6.79 -7.72 8.66
CA LEU A 73 -8.07 -8.28 8.25
C LEU A 73 -8.17 -9.79 8.51
N MET A 74 -7.10 -10.52 8.25
CA MET A 74 -7.02 -11.98 8.49
C MET A 74 -7.06 -12.30 9.99
N VAL A 75 -6.39 -11.52 10.84
CA VAL A 75 -6.45 -11.65 12.31
C VAL A 75 -7.79 -11.17 12.88
N GLY A 76 -8.56 -10.39 12.12
CA GLY A 76 -9.94 -10.03 12.46
C GLY A 76 -10.16 -8.57 12.84
N LEU A 77 -9.21 -7.69 12.55
CA LEU A 77 -9.39 -6.25 12.68
C LEU A 77 -10.62 -5.78 11.88
N LYS A 78 -11.33 -4.82 12.47
CA LYS A 78 -12.43 -4.09 11.81
C LYS A 78 -11.85 -3.00 10.90
N LEU A 79 -12.58 -2.63 9.84
CA LEU A 79 -12.17 -1.55 8.94
C LEU A 79 -11.86 -0.23 9.66
N LYS A 80 -12.58 0.10 10.74
CA LYS A 80 -12.28 1.28 11.57
C LYS A 80 -10.81 1.32 12.02
N HIS A 81 -10.23 0.20 12.45
CA HIS A 81 -8.82 0.17 12.86
C HIS A 81 -7.88 0.40 11.68
N ILE A 82 -8.19 -0.19 10.52
CA ILE A 82 -7.41 -0.03 9.29
C ILE A 82 -7.47 1.41 8.81
N THR A 83 -8.64 2.05 8.88
CA THR A 83 -8.81 3.47 8.56
C THR A 83 -7.97 4.35 9.48
N ILE A 84 -7.96 4.07 10.79
CA ILE A 84 -7.11 4.81 11.74
C ILE A 84 -5.63 4.64 11.39
N ILE A 85 -5.18 3.41 11.11
CA ILE A 85 -3.80 3.14 10.66
C ILE A 85 -3.50 3.93 9.38
N GLY A 86 -4.40 3.93 8.40
CA GLY A 86 -4.24 4.69 7.16
C GLY A 86 -4.11 6.19 7.39
N ILE A 87 -4.95 6.76 8.26
CA ILE A 87 -4.84 8.18 8.66
C ILE A 87 -3.47 8.48 9.26
N VAL A 88 -2.99 7.61 10.16
CA VAL A 88 -1.64 7.75 10.76
C VAL A 88 -0.57 7.70 9.68
N PHE A 89 -0.63 6.77 8.72
CA PHE A 89 0.30 6.72 7.58
C PHE A 89 0.26 7.99 6.72
N GLY A 90 -0.93 8.54 6.46
CA GLY A 90 -1.10 9.79 5.73
C GLY A 90 -0.45 10.97 6.46
N ILE A 91 -0.70 11.10 7.76
CA ILE A 91 -0.09 12.14 8.60
C ILE A 91 1.42 11.98 8.64
N ILE A 92 1.92 10.76 8.82
CA ILE A 92 3.36 10.46 8.82
C ILE A 92 4.00 10.89 7.50
N ASN A 93 3.42 10.51 6.35
CA ASN A 93 3.93 10.93 5.04
C ASN A 93 3.97 12.46 4.91
N MET A 94 2.94 13.17 5.37
CA MET A 94 2.95 14.64 5.38
C MET A 94 4.04 15.21 6.30
N ILE A 95 4.20 14.67 7.51
CA ILE A 95 5.23 15.15 8.45
C ILE A 95 6.62 14.96 7.86
N PHE A 96 6.91 13.80 7.28
CA PHE A 96 8.22 13.52 6.66
C PHE A 96 8.52 14.53 5.55
N GLU A 97 7.58 14.77 4.63
CA GLU A 97 7.83 15.67 3.49
C GLU A 97 7.86 17.16 3.88
N PHE A 98 7.11 17.58 4.91
CA PHE A 98 7.06 19.00 5.29
C PHE A 98 8.06 19.41 6.37
N PHE A 99 8.48 18.50 7.24
CA PHE A 99 9.27 18.84 8.43
C PHE A 99 10.63 18.15 8.49
N ILE A 100 10.86 17.06 7.74
CA ILE A 100 12.13 16.34 7.75
C ILE A 100 12.94 16.73 6.50
N SER A 101 13.47 17.96 6.54
CA SER A 101 14.39 18.53 5.54
C SER A 101 15.76 17.84 5.48
N ILE A 102 15.99 16.82 6.32
CA ILE A 102 17.26 16.08 6.41
C ILE A 102 17.44 15.12 5.23
N LEU A 103 16.34 14.63 4.62
CA LEU A 103 16.39 13.62 3.55
C LEU A 103 15.84 14.10 2.20
N ASN A 104 15.00 15.14 2.15
CA ASN A 104 14.37 15.62 0.92
C ASN A 104 14.12 17.14 0.98
N THR A 105 14.13 17.81 -0.17
CA THR A 105 13.60 19.18 -0.30
C THR A 105 12.08 19.10 -0.12
N PRO A 106 11.42 19.98 0.65
CA PRO A 106 9.97 19.89 0.85
C PRO A 106 9.21 19.91 -0.47
N ASP A 107 8.58 18.79 -0.82
CA ASP A 107 7.81 18.63 -2.06
C ASP A 107 6.37 18.20 -1.76
N LYS A 108 5.43 19.10 -2.08
CA LYS A 108 3.99 18.85 -1.91
C LYS A 108 3.52 17.65 -2.76
N THR A 109 4.20 17.39 -3.87
CA THR A 109 3.89 16.29 -4.79
C THR A 109 4.15 14.95 -4.10
N ASP A 110 5.25 14.82 -3.35
CA ASP A 110 5.56 13.61 -2.60
C ASP A 110 4.50 13.30 -1.54
N ALA A 111 4.01 14.31 -0.83
CA ALA A 111 2.90 14.16 0.11
C ALA A 111 1.60 13.67 -0.57
N VAL A 112 1.30 14.16 -1.78
CA VAL A 112 0.15 13.70 -2.58
C VAL A 112 0.31 12.23 -3.00
N TYR A 113 1.52 11.80 -3.37
CA TYR A 113 1.82 10.40 -3.69
C TYR A 113 1.67 9.50 -2.46
N GLY A 114 2.14 9.95 -1.28
CA GLY A 114 1.92 9.27 -0.02
C GLY A 114 0.43 9.12 0.31
N VAL A 115 -0.35 10.21 0.27
CA VAL A 115 -1.79 10.18 0.59
C VAL A 115 -2.60 9.36 -0.43
N SER A 116 -2.33 9.50 -1.72
CA SER A 116 -3.02 8.74 -2.77
C SER A 116 -2.80 7.24 -2.63
N SER A 117 -1.62 6.81 -2.18
CA SER A 117 -1.34 5.40 -1.90
C SER A 117 -2.16 4.86 -0.71
N VAL A 118 -2.36 5.66 0.33
CA VAL A 118 -3.24 5.29 1.47
C VAL A 118 -4.68 5.14 1.01
N ILE A 119 -5.18 6.06 0.19
CA ILE A 119 -6.54 6.01 -0.37
C ILE A 119 -6.72 4.73 -1.20
N LEU A 120 -5.80 4.46 -2.11
CA LEU A 120 -5.83 3.25 -2.94
C LEU A 120 -5.78 1.98 -2.08
N GLY A 121 -4.90 1.94 -1.08
CA GLY A 121 -4.79 0.84 -0.14
C GLY A 121 -6.08 0.62 0.66
N LEU A 122 -6.74 1.69 1.10
CA LEU A 122 -8.02 1.62 1.82
C LEU A 122 -9.13 1.06 0.94
N LEU A 123 -9.23 1.52 -0.31
CA LEU A 123 -10.21 1.00 -1.28
C LEU A 123 -10.00 -0.50 -1.54
N PHE A 124 -8.75 -0.91 -1.70
CA PHE A 124 -8.39 -2.32 -1.85
C PHE A 124 -8.79 -3.13 -0.62
N LEU A 125 -8.38 -2.71 0.58
CA LEU A 125 -8.67 -3.42 1.83
C LEU A 125 -10.17 -3.45 2.17
N TYR A 126 -10.91 -2.40 1.81
CA TYR A 126 -12.37 -2.38 1.90
C TYR A 126 -12.99 -3.49 1.03
N THR A 127 -12.53 -3.62 -0.21
CA THR A 127 -12.99 -4.63 -1.15
C THR A 127 -12.69 -6.05 -0.64
N VAL A 128 -11.48 -6.26 -0.12
CA VAL A 128 -11.06 -7.51 0.52
C VAL A 128 -11.93 -7.81 1.74
N LYS A 129 -12.18 -6.84 2.63
CA LYS A 129 -13.05 -7.03 3.80
C LYS A 129 -14.46 -7.46 3.39
N LYS A 130 -15.02 -6.79 2.39
CA LYS A 130 -16.41 -6.97 1.96
C LYS A 130 -16.66 -8.35 1.35
N SER A 131 -15.72 -8.86 0.55
CA SER A 131 -15.98 -10.04 -0.28
C SER A 131 -14.82 -11.03 -0.41
N GLY A 132 -13.61 -10.63 -0.01
CA GLY A 132 -12.36 -11.37 -0.22
C GLY A 132 -11.92 -12.26 0.93
N LEU A 133 -12.66 -12.28 2.04
CA LEU A 133 -12.35 -13.08 3.22
C LEU A 133 -13.39 -14.18 3.44
N GLN A 134 -12.96 -15.30 3.99
CA GLN A 134 -13.80 -16.39 4.48
C GLN A 134 -13.40 -16.75 5.92
N LYS A 135 -14.35 -17.22 6.73
CA LYS A 135 -14.05 -17.64 8.11
C LYS A 135 -13.06 -18.81 8.09
N ASN A 136 -12.05 -18.73 8.94
CA ASN A 136 -11.15 -19.86 9.15
C ASN A 136 -11.89 -20.96 9.93
N LYS A 137 -11.83 -22.20 9.43
CA LYS A 137 -12.48 -23.38 10.03
C LYS A 137 -11.45 -24.44 10.48
N LEU A 138 -10.16 -24.12 10.40
CA LEU A 138 -9.02 -25.00 10.73
C LEU A 138 -8.71 -25.02 12.23
#